data_AF-A0A6M8BM69-F1
#
_entry.id   AF-A0A6M8BM69-F1
#
_cell.length_a   1.000
_cell.length_b   1.000
_cell.length_c   1.000
_cell.angle_alpha   90.00
_cell.angle_beta   90.00
_cell.angle_gamma   90.00
#
_symmetry.space_group_name_H-M   'P 1'
#
loop_
_entity.id
_entity.type
_entity.pdbx_description
1 polymer ?
#
loop_
_entity_poly.entity_id
_entity_poly.type
_entity_poly.pdbx_seq_one_letter_code
_entity_poly.pdbx_strand_id
1 'polypeptide(L)'
;MRNTLTEAITQAIKVVFNAETILPFFVGSVCLGIFGSAVYDLLQSWLGDDAVALVRIALISLLILVGAIAAVSWLISRQIALLPSHIPFEVRQKKLDQKYPGLILLVSQPEACETAIRFHLPTLQCCWLICSKEKLEMALDLRRKFPSVCVDDPIVVNDIYNPLQFRNCVNQIYLTRLPKGWIEQDVIADYTGMTAHASVGTVLACINTVRPLQYTPARTDPKTGRVIGSLDPIRVTLGMQNGGRSHRGDRQKAS
;
A
#
# COMPACT_ATOMS: atom_id res chain seq x y z
N MET A 1 19.94 22.41 -2.17
CA MET A 1 18.56 21.96 -1.82
C MET A 1 17.52 22.88 -2.47
N ARG A 2 17.53 22.96 -3.80
CA ARG A 2 16.54 23.70 -4.59
C ARG A 2 15.95 22.69 -5.57
N ASN A 3 14.63 22.47 -5.50
CA ASN A 3 13.73 22.07 -6.60
C ASN A 3 12.84 20.82 -6.50
N THR A 4 12.63 20.18 -5.36
CA THR A 4 11.52 19.18 -5.25
C THR A 4 10.14 19.82 -5.37
N LEU A 5 9.96 21.01 -4.79
CA LEU A 5 8.74 21.79 -4.91
C LEU A 5 8.51 22.27 -6.36
N THR A 6 9.57 22.70 -7.04
CA THR A 6 9.50 23.21 -8.41
C THR A 6 9.17 22.09 -9.40
N GLU A 7 9.67 20.87 -9.19
CA GLU A 7 9.32 19.70 -9.99
C GLU A 7 7.88 19.24 -9.77
N ALA A 8 7.40 19.23 -8.52
CA ALA A 8 6.01 18.92 -8.19
C ALA A 8 5.04 19.97 -8.79
N ILE A 9 5.39 21.26 -8.70
CA ILE A 9 4.62 22.35 -9.34
C ILE A 9 4.64 22.18 -10.86
N THR A 10 5.78 21.82 -11.46
CA THR A 10 5.89 21.63 -12.92
C THR A 10 5.08 20.42 -13.41
N GLN A 11 5.04 19.31 -12.66
CA GLN A 11 4.16 18.18 -12.97
C GLN A 11 2.68 18.53 -12.78
N ALA A 12 2.32 19.21 -11.69
CA ALA A 12 0.95 19.66 -11.47
C ALA A 12 0.48 20.61 -12.59
N ILE A 13 1.33 21.55 -13.01
CA ILE A 13 1.07 22.43 -14.15
C ILE A 13 0.92 21.61 -15.43
N LYS A 14 1.77 20.62 -15.72
CA LYS A 14 1.62 19.78 -16.91
C LYS A 14 0.31 18.97 -16.93
N VAL A 15 -0.18 18.51 -15.78
CA VAL A 15 -1.44 17.78 -15.67
C VAL A 15 -2.65 18.71 -15.81
N VAL A 16 -2.60 19.89 -15.18
CA VAL A 16 -3.66 20.91 -15.29
C VAL A 16 -3.71 21.50 -16.71
N PHE A 17 -2.56 21.62 -17.39
CA PHE A 17 -2.45 22.19 -18.72
C PHE A 17 -2.41 21.16 -19.87
N ASN A 18 -2.81 19.91 -19.62
CA ASN A 18 -2.93 18.94 -20.70
C ASN A 18 -4.18 19.27 -21.54
N ALA A 19 -4.07 19.27 -22.88
CA ALA A 19 -5.17 19.69 -23.75
C ALA A 19 -6.44 18.83 -23.56
N GLU A 20 -6.26 17.56 -23.20
CA GLU A 20 -7.32 16.60 -22.91
C GLU A 20 -8.08 16.90 -21.61
N THR A 21 -7.48 17.63 -20.66
CA THR A 21 -8.12 18.03 -19.39
C THR A 21 -8.58 19.48 -19.39
N ILE A 22 -7.83 20.38 -20.05
CA ILE A 22 -8.20 21.79 -20.25
C ILE A 22 -9.54 21.91 -20.97
N LEU A 23 -9.67 21.22 -22.12
CA LEU A 23 -10.84 21.40 -22.98
C LEU A 23 -12.17 21.07 -22.27
N PRO A 24 -12.33 19.89 -21.62
CA PRO A 24 -13.54 19.60 -20.87
C PRO A 24 -13.73 20.50 -19.65
N PHE A 25 -12.65 21.00 -19.03
CA PHE A 25 -12.76 21.97 -17.94
C PHE A 25 -13.31 23.32 -18.41
N PHE A 26 -12.79 23.87 -19.52
CA PHE A 26 -13.28 25.12 -20.09
C PHE A 26 -14.72 24.97 -20.59
N VAL A 27 -15.03 23.89 -21.32
CA VAL A 27 -16.40 23.61 -21.78
C VAL A 27 -17.33 23.46 -20.58
N GLY A 28 -16.93 22.70 -19.57
CA GLY A 28 -17.69 22.53 -18.33
C GLY A 28 -17.93 23.85 -17.59
N SER A 29 -16.91 24.71 -17.49
CA SER A 29 -16.99 26.02 -16.84
C SER A 29 -17.93 26.97 -17.58
N VAL A 30 -17.85 27.02 -18.92
CA VAL A 30 -18.75 27.83 -19.75
C VAL A 30 -20.19 27.32 -19.64
N CYS A 31 -20.41 26.00 -19.75
CA CYS A 31 -21.72 25.41 -19.57
C CYS A 31 -22.30 25.69 -18.17
N LEU A 32 -21.47 25.61 -17.12
CA LEU A 32 -21.88 25.89 -15.75
C LEU A 32 -22.24 27.37 -15.57
N GLY A 33 -21.48 28.29 -16.17
CA GLY A 33 -21.78 29.72 -16.14
C GLY A 33 -23.10 30.05 -16.83
N ILE A 34 -23.31 29.51 -18.04
CA ILE A 34 -24.57 29.70 -18.79
C ILE A 34 -25.75 29.11 -18.00
N PHE A 35 -25.60 27.90 -17.47
CA PHE A 35 -26.63 27.25 -16.66
C PHE A 35 -26.92 28.05 -15.38
N GLY A 36 -25.89 28.53 -14.69
CA GLY A 36 -26.03 29.35 -13.49
C GLY A 36 -26.79 30.65 -13.77
N SER A 37 -26.47 31.32 -14.88
CA SER A 37 -27.20 32.52 -15.31
C SER A 37 -28.66 32.20 -15.63
N ALA A 38 -28.94 31.14 -16.38
CA ALA A 38 -30.31 30.75 -16.73
C ALA A 38 -31.15 30.38 -15.49
N VAL A 39 -30.55 29.70 -14.52
CA VAL A 39 -31.20 29.39 -13.23
C VAL A 39 -31.43 30.65 -12.43
N TYR A 40 -30.49 31.59 -12.40
CA TYR A 40 -30.64 32.88 -11.73
C TYR A 40 -31.79 33.70 -12.34
N ASP A 41 -31.83 33.83 -13.66
CA ASP A 41 -32.90 34.55 -14.37
C ASP A 41 -34.27 33.92 -14.12
N LEU A 42 -34.34 32.58 -14.12
CA LEU A 42 -35.56 31.85 -13.80
C LEU A 42 -36.02 32.12 -12.36
N LEU A 43 -35.09 32.11 -11.39
CA LEU A 43 -35.39 32.41 -9.99
C LEU A 43 -35.85 33.86 -9.82
N GLN A 44 -35.22 34.82 -10.49
CA GLN A 44 -35.62 36.23 -10.48
C GLN A 44 -37.02 36.40 -11.09
N SER A 45 -37.33 35.68 -12.17
CA SER A 45 -38.67 35.72 -12.80
C SER A 45 -39.79 35.19 -11.88
N TRP A 46 -39.46 34.24 -11.00
CA TRP A 46 -40.42 33.63 -10.08
C TRP A 46 -40.52 34.35 -8.73
N LEU A 47 -39.42 34.90 -8.22
CA LEU A 47 -39.36 35.51 -6.89
C LEU A 47 -39.44 37.04 -6.88
N GLY A 48 -39.39 37.70 -8.04
CA GLY A 48 -39.39 39.15 -8.18
C GLY A 48 -37.99 39.75 -8.25
N ASP A 49 -37.91 41.05 -8.53
CA ASP A 49 -36.64 41.77 -8.74
C ASP A 49 -36.31 42.74 -7.59
N ASP A 50 -37.04 42.64 -6.49
CA ASP A 50 -36.90 43.50 -5.33
C ASP A 50 -35.68 43.08 -4.49
N ALA A 51 -35.08 44.01 -3.74
CA ALA A 51 -33.96 43.71 -2.85
C ALA A 51 -34.25 42.56 -1.86
N VAL A 52 -35.52 42.38 -1.50
CA VAL A 52 -35.99 41.27 -0.67
C VAL A 52 -35.93 39.93 -1.42
N ALA A 53 -36.21 39.91 -2.72
CA ALA A 53 -36.11 38.72 -3.56
C ALA A 53 -34.65 38.24 -3.68
N LEU A 54 -33.69 39.16 -3.84
CA LEU A 54 -32.27 38.81 -3.88
C LEU A 54 -31.79 38.13 -2.59
N VAL A 55 -32.21 38.64 -1.42
CA VAL A 55 -31.89 38.02 -0.12
C VAL A 55 -32.50 36.63 -0.01
N ARG A 56 -33.73 36.42 -0.51
CA ARG A 56 -34.38 35.10 -0.54
C ARG A 56 -33.62 34.12 -1.45
N ILE A 57 -33.23 34.54 -2.64
CA ILE A 57 -32.45 33.72 -3.59
C ILE A 57 -31.11 33.32 -2.97
N ALA A 58 -30.41 34.25 -2.32
CA ALA A 58 -29.14 33.97 -1.64
C ALA A 58 -29.31 32.94 -0.51
N LEU A 59 -30.35 33.07 0.33
CA LEU A 59 -30.63 32.14 1.42
C LEU A 59 -31.00 30.74 0.91
N ILE A 60 -31.83 30.66 -0.14
CA ILE A 60 -32.21 29.39 -0.77
C ILE A 60 -30.97 28.71 -1.38
N SER A 61 -30.12 29.47 -2.07
CA SER A 61 -28.88 28.95 -2.67
C SER A 61 -27.92 28.42 -1.61
N LEU A 62 -27.78 29.13 -0.49
CA LEU A 62 -26.97 28.68 0.65
C LEU A 62 -27.50 27.38 1.27
N LEU A 63 -28.82 27.26 1.44
CA LEU A 63 -29.46 26.04 1.95
C LEU A 63 -29.24 24.85 1.00
N ILE A 64 -29.39 25.06 -0.30
CA ILE A 64 -29.12 24.03 -1.31
C ILE A 64 -27.65 23.59 -1.26
N LEU A 65 -26.71 24.54 -1.16
CA LEU A 65 -25.28 24.23 -1.07
C LEU A 65 -24.96 23.41 0.18
N VAL A 66 -25.45 23.83 1.35
CA VAL A 66 -25.25 23.09 2.61
C VAL A 66 -25.89 21.70 2.52
N GLY A 67 -27.09 21.60 1.94
CA GLY A 67 -27.78 20.34 1.69
C GLY A 67 -27.00 19.41 0.75
N ALA A 68 -26.41 19.94 -0.32
CA ALA A 68 -25.58 19.19 -1.26
C ALA A 68 -24.28 18.70 -0.59
N ILE A 69 -23.60 19.55 0.19
CA ILE A 69 -22.42 19.16 0.97
C ILE A 69 -22.78 18.06 1.97
N ALA A 70 -23.91 18.20 2.68
CA ALA A 70 -24.37 17.18 3.62
C ALA A 70 -24.74 15.86 2.90
N ALA A 71 -25.41 15.93 1.75
CA ALA A 71 -25.79 14.77 0.96
C ALA A 71 -24.57 14.05 0.37
N VAL A 72 -23.60 14.79 -0.16
CA VAL A 72 -22.32 14.23 -0.64
C VAL A 72 -21.55 13.63 0.53
N SER A 73 -21.43 14.34 1.65
CA SER A 73 -20.78 13.82 2.86
C SER A 73 -21.46 12.55 3.37
N TRP A 74 -22.80 12.50 3.31
CA TRP A 74 -23.59 11.32 3.66
C TRP A 74 -23.41 10.18 2.65
N LEU A 75 -23.36 10.46 1.34
CA LEU A 75 -23.10 9.45 0.30
C LEU A 75 -21.70 8.86 0.43
N ILE A 76 -20.68 9.71 0.62
CA ILE A 76 -19.31 9.29 0.88
C ILE A 76 -19.26 8.50 2.19
N SER A 77 -19.88 8.99 3.26
CA SER A 77 -19.95 8.25 4.55
C SER A 77 -20.68 6.93 4.41
N ARG A 78 -21.70 6.83 3.57
CA ARG A 78 -22.43 5.60 3.28
C ARG A 78 -21.60 4.64 2.43
N GLN A 79 -20.83 5.12 1.46
CA GLN A 79 -19.89 4.30 0.69
C GLN A 79 -18.70 3.85 1.55
N ILE A 80 -18.22 4.69 2.48
CA ILE A 80 -17.19 4.36 3.46
C ILE A 80 -17.74 3.46 4.58
N ALA A 81 -19.02 3.53 4.91
CA ALA A 81 -19.67 2.60 5.84
C ALA A 81 -19.98 1.24 5.18
N LEU A 82 -20.06 1.19 3.84
CA LEU A 82 -20.10 -0.05 3.07
C LEU A 82 -18.69 -0.67 2.91
N LEU A 83 -17.62 0.11 3.06
CA LEU A 83 -16.30 -0.43 3.35
C LEU A 83 -16.34 -0.97 4.78
N PRO A 84 -16.14 -2.27 5.01
CA PRO A 84 -16.27 -2.80 6.35
C PRO A 84 -15.17 -2.21 7.24
N SER A 85 -15.54 -1.28 8.11
CA SER A 85 -14.67 -0.66 9.12
C SER A 85 -14.28 -1.63 10.25
N HIS A 86 -14.80 -2.86 10.20
CA HIS A 86 -14.49 -3.98 11.06
C HIS A 86 -14.27 -5.25 10.25
N ILE A 87 -13.35 -5.25 9.27
CA ILE A 87 -12.78 -6.54 8.84
C ILE A 87 -11.80 -6.96 9.93
N PRO A 88 -12.09 -7.98 10.75
CA PRO A 88 -11.07 -8.51 11.65
C PRO A 88 -9.95 -9.07 10.77
N PHE A 89 -8.87 -8.31 10.70
CA PHE A 89 -7.67 -8.70 10.02
C PHE A 89 -7.01 -9.79 10.87
N GLU A 90 -7.22 -11.04 10.50
CA GLU A 90 -6.66 -12.16 11.26
C GLU A 90 -5.20 -12.37 10.82
N VAL A 91 -4.27 -11.91 11.65
CA VAL A 91 -2.85 -12.23 11.48
C VAL A 91 -2.63 -13.65 11.97
N ARG A 92 -2.66 -14.61 11.05
CA ARG A 92 -2.25 -15.99 11.36
C ARG A 92 -0.75 -16.13 11.16
N GLN A 93 -0.08 -16.49 12.24
CA GLN A 93 1.32 -16.91 12.23
C GLN A 93 1.37 -18.43 12.24
N LYS A 94 1.93 -19.02 11.20
CA LYS A 94 2.16 -20.47 11.10
C LYS A 94 3.62 -20.70 10.79
N LYS A 95 4.19 -21.81 11.29
CA LYS A 95 5.49 -22.28 10.83
C LYS A 95 5.48 -22.33 9.30
N LEU A 96 6.51 -21.76 8.69
CA LEU A 96 6.65 -21.78 7.24
C LEU A 96 6.99 -23.22 6.83
N ASP A 97 6.08 -23.86 6.11
CA ASP A 97 6.16 -25.27 5.67
C ASP A 97 6.62 -25.42 4.21
N GLN A 98 6.62 -24.30 3.47
CA GLN A 98 7.00 -24.23 2.06
C GLN A 98 8.24 -23.35 1.88
N LYS A 99 9.17 -23.78 1.03
CA LYS A 99 10.29 -22.96 0.55
C LYS A 99 9.93 -22.31 -0.78
N TYR A 100 10.51 -21.14 -1.05
CA TYR A 100 10.18 -20.33 -2.21
C TYR A 100 11.41 -20.17 -3.11
N PRO A 101 11.24 -20.21 -4.44
CA PRO A 101 12.32 -19.93 -5.37
C PRO A 101 12.71 -18.44 -5.40
N GLY A 102 11.80 -17.52 -5.06
CA GLY A 102 12.10 -16.09 -4.92
C GLY A 102 11.99 -15.57 -3.49
N LEU A 103 12.90 -14.67 -3.10
CA LEU A 103 12.86 -13.98 -1.82
C LEU A 103 13.12 -12.47 -2.01
N ILE A 104 12.22 -11.64 -1.49
CA ILE A 104 12.46 -10.19 -1.35
C ILE A 104 12.82 -9.92 0.10
N LEU A 105 13.97 -9.28 0.35
CA LEU A 105 14.55 -9.17 1.67
C LEU A 105 14.95 -7.74 2.01
N LEU A 106 14.42 -7.23 3.12
CA LEU A 106 14.83 -5.96 3.71
C LEU A 106 16.13 -6.15 4.51
N VAL A 107 17.23 -5.55 4.07
CA VAL A 107 18.55 -5.74 4.68
C VAL A 107 18.67 -4.97 5.99
N SER A 108 18.96 -5.67 7.09
CA SER A 108 18.98 -5.09 8.44
C SER A 108 20.10 -5.60 9.35
N GLN A 109 19.90 -6.79 9.92
CA GLN A 109 20.80 -7.51 10.81
C GLN A 109 21.26 -8.76 10.05
N PRO A 110 22.58 -8.98 9.89
CA PRO A 110 23.11 -10.06 9.05
C PRO A 110 22.53 -11.43 9.39
N GLU A 111 22.46 -11.77 10.69
CA GLU A 111 21.95 -13.05 11.18
C GLU A 111 20.53 -13.37 10.68
N ALA A 112 19.62 -12.39 10.75
CA ALA A 112 18.24 -12.56 10.31
C ALA A 112 18.16 -12.71 8.79
N CYS A 113 18.91 -11.89 8.06
CA CYS A 113 18.98 -11.96 6.61
C CYS A 113 19.51 -13.32 6.13
N GLU A 114 20.60 -13.79 6.75
CA GLU A 114 21.20 -15.10 6.46
C GLU A 114 20.26 -16.25 6.80
N THR A 115 19.56 -16.16 7.93
CA THR A 115 18.59 -17.18 8.35
C THR A 115 17.45 -17.31 7.35
N ALA A 116 16.89 -16.19 6.90
CA ALA A 116 15.85 -16.18 5.87
C ALA A 116 16.33 -16.78 4.54
N ILE A 117 17.52 -16.39 4.06
CA ILE A 117 18.10 -16.95 2.82
C ILE A 117 18.34 -18.46 2.96
N ARG A 118 19.01 -18.89 4.04
CA ARG A 118 19.33 -20.32 4.27
C ARG A 118 18.09 -21.18 4.40
N PHE A 119 17.02 -20.66 5.00
CA PHE A 119 15.77 -21.39 5.14
C PHE A 119 15.21 -21.82 3.78
N HIS A 120 15.26 -20.95 2.78
CA HIS A 120 14.73 -21.25 1.43
C HIS A 120 15.69 -22.05 0.55
N LEU A 121 16.98 -22.13 0.89
CA LEU A 121 17.90 -23.02 0.17
C LEU A 121 17.53 -24.50 0.36
N PRO A 122 17.72 -25.36 -0.66
CA PRO A 122 18.25 -25.06 -2.00
C PRO A 122 17.20 -24.60 -3.02
N THR A 123 15.93 -24.46 -2.62
CA THR A 123 14.83 -24.06 -3.53
C THR A 123 15.00 -22.63 -4.04
N LEU A 124 15.59 -21.75 -3.23
CA LEU A 124 15.85 -20.36 -3.56
C LEU A 124 16.76 -20.24 -4.79
N GLN A 125 16.29 -19.52 -5.79
CA GLN A 125 16.99 -19.23 -7.05
C GLN A 125 17.30 -17.73 -7.18
N CYS A 126 16.46 -16.86 -6.63
CA CYS A 126 16.67 -15.41 -6.70
C CYS A 126 16.34 -14.74 -5.36
N CYS A 127 17.24 -13.85 -4.91
CA CYS A 127 17.06 -13.03 -3.73
C CYS A 127 17.30 -11.55 -4.07
N TRP A 128 16.26 -10.73 -3.95
CA TRP A 128 16.33 -9.29 -4.14
C TRP A 128 16.53 -8.59 -2.80
N LEU A 129 17.65 -7.88 -2.68
CA LEU A 129 18.02 -7.14 -1.48
C LEU A 129 17.54 -5.69 -1.60
N ILE A 130 16.76 -5.23 -0.63
CA ILE A 130 16.35 -3.83 -0.48
C ILE A 130 17.05 -3.27 0.76
N CYS A 131 17.78 -2.15 0.62
CA CYS A 131 18.56 -1.58 1.72
C CYS A 131 18.48 -0.05 1.73
N SER A 132 18.86 0.57 2.84
CA SER A 132 19.17 2.02 2.87
C SER A 132 20.60 2.26 2.40
N LYS A 133 20.97 3.53 2.22
CA LYS A 133 22.36 3.91 1.89
C LYS A 133 23.35 3.44 2.95
N GLU A 134 23.00 3.57 4.22
CA GLU A 134 23.85 3.19 5.37
C GLU A 134 24.06 1.67 5.47
N LYS A 135 23.17 0.88 4.86
CA LYS A 135 23.20 -0.58 4.88
C LYS A 135 23.68 -1.19 3.56
N LEU A 136 24.17 -0.38 2.62
CA LEU A 136 24.62 -0.84 1.31
C LEU A 136 25.78 -1.84 1.40
N GLU A 137 26.81 -1.54 2.19
CA GLU A 137 27.95 -2.46 2.38
C GLU A 137 27.50 -3.83 2.91
N MET A 138 26.56 -3.84 3.85
CA MET A 138 25.98 -5.09 4.37
C MET A 138 25.20 -5.87 3.29
N ALA A 139 24.49 -5.18 2.41
CA ALA A 139 23.81 -5.84 1.29
C ALA A 139 24.81 -6.43 0.29
N LEU A 140 25.92 -5.74 0.04
CA LEU A 140 27.01 -6.25 -0.80
C LEU A 140 27.71 -7.45 -0.14
N ASP A 141 27.88 -7.47 1.18
CA ASP A 141 28.38 -8.62 1.93
C ASP A 141 27.48 -9.85 1.79
N LEU A 142 26.16 -9.67 1.94
CA LEU A 142 25.19 -10.74 1.73
C LEU A 142 25.27 -11.28 0.30
N ARG A 143 25.42 -10.40 -0.70
CA ARG A 143 25.61 -10.80 -2.09
C ARG A 143 26.89 -11.62 -2.30
N ARG A 144 28.01 -11.20 -1.71
CA ARG A 144 29.26 -11.96 -1.75
C ARG A 144 29.14 -13.32 -1.08
N LYS A 145 28.35 -13.42 -0.01
CA LYS A 145 28.13 -14.67 0.75
C LYS A 145 27.18 -15.65 0.04
N PHE A 146 26.22 -15.15 -0.72
CA PHE A 146 25.23 -15.96 -1.45
C PHE A 146 25.16 -15.60 -2.95
N PRO A 147 26.28 -15.73 -3.70
CA PRO A 147 26.38 -15.23 -5.07
C PRO A 147 25.47 -15.97 -6.05
N SER A 148 25.07 -17.21 -5.74
CA SER A 148 24.20 -18.02 -6.60
C SER A 148 22.73 -17.57 -6.60
N VAL A 149 22.30 -16.82 -5.59
CA VAL A 149 20.89 -16.36 -5.45
C VAL A 149 20.78 -14.84 -5.42
N CYS A 150 21.77 -14.13 -4.90
CA CYS A 150 21.81 -12.66 -4.87
C CYS A 150 22.50 -12.10 -6.13
N VAL A 151 21.90 -12.30 -7.31
CA VAL A 151 22.54 -11.96 -8.59
C VAL A 151 22.51 -10.45 -8.85
N ASP A 152 21.39 -9.81 -8.58
CA ASP A 152 21.16 -8.38 -8.85
C ASP A 152 21.89 -7.47 -7.85
N ASP A 153 22.14 -6.23 -8.27
CA ASP A 153 22.60 -5.17 -7.37
C ASP A 153 21.52 -4.82 -6.32
N PRO A 154 21.90 -4.52 -5.06
CA PRO A 154 20.96 -4.09 -4.03
C PRO A 154 20.15 -2.86 -4.45
N ILE A 155 18.85 -2.89 -4.17
CA ILE A 155 17.93 -1.77 -4.41
C ILE A 155 18.03 -0.80 -3.24
N VAL A 156 18.64 0.36 -3.48
CA VAL A 156 18.84 1.38 -2.45
C VAL A 156 17.63 2.30 -2.34
N VAL A 157 17.03 2.34 -1.15
CA VAL A 157 15.94 3.25 -0.78
C VAL A 157 16.55 4.50 -0.14
N ASN A 158 16.17 5.66 -0.66
CA ASN A 158 16.73 6.95 -0.22
C ASN A 158 16.03 7.51 1.03
N ASP A 159 14.72 7.29 1.17
CA ASP A 159 13.93 7.79 2.29
C ASP A 159 13.35 6.62 3.09
N ILE A 160 14.03 6.28 4.19
CA ILE A 160 13.66 5.16 5.07
C ILE A 160 12.39 5.41 5.89
N TYR A 161 11.83 6.62 5.85
CA TYR A 161 10.60 6.99 6.54
C TYR A 161 9.38 7.03 5.61
N ASN A 162 9.57 6.78 4.31
CA ASN A 162 8.48 6.76 3.34
C ASN A 162 8.02 5.31 3.04
N PRO A 163 6.95 4.80 3.67
CA PRO A 163 6.47 3.44 3.42
C PRO A 163 6.00 3.23 1.98
N LEU A 164 5.58 4.28 1.27
CA LEU A 164 5.18 4.17 -0.14
C LEU A 164 6.37 3.90 -1.05
N GLN A 165 7.57 4.40 -0.69
CA GLN A 165 8.78 4.09 -1.45
C GLN A 165 9.10 2.59 -1.38
N PHE A 166 9.04 1.99 -0.18
CA PHE A 166 9.21 0.54 -0.01
C PHE A 166 8.13 -0.27 -0.73
N ARG A 167 6.86 0.15 -0.63
CA ARG A 167 5.76 -0.49 -1.37
C ARG A 167 6.04 -0.51 -2.87
N ASN A 168 6.47 0.63 -3.42
CA ASN A 168 6.77 0.77 -4.83
C ASN A 168 7.99 -0.08 -5.22
N CYS A 169 9.06 -0.11 -4.42
CA CYS A 169 10.22 -0.98 -4.66
C CYS A 169 9.82 -2.46 -4.73
N VAL A 170 9.02 -2.94 -3.77
CA VAL A 170 8.53 -4.33 -3.78
C VAL A 170 7.67 -4.59 -5.01
N ASN A 171 6.72 -3.70 -5.33
CA ASN A 171 5.90 -3.81 -6.54
C ASN A 171 6.73 -3.87 -7.82
N GLN A 172 7.79 -3.07 -7.92
CA GLN A 172 8.67 -3.05 -9.10
C GLN A 172 9.38 -4.38 -9.31
N ILE A 173 9.75 -5.10 -8.24
CA ILE A 173 10.32 -6.45 -8.35
C ILE A 173 9.30 -7.40 -9.00
N TYR A 174 8.07 -7.43 -8.50
CA TYR A 174 7.00 -8.26 -9.07
C TYR A 174 6.66 -7.90 -10.52
N LEU A 175 6.73 -6.61 -10.89
CA LEU A 175 6.36 -6.14 -12.22
C LEU A 175 7.46 -6.31 -13.28
N THR A 176 8.73 -6.19 -12.88
CA THR A 176 9.83 -6.02 -13.85
C THR A 176 11.00 -6.98 -13.68
N ARG A 177 11.11 -7.67 -12.54
CA ARG A 177 12.30 -8.48 -12.22
C ARG A 177 12.04 -9.97 -12.08
N LEU A 178 10.79 -10.42 -12.16
CA LEU A 178 10.49 -11.84 -12.08
C LEU A 178 11.07 -12.59 -13.29
N PRO A 179 11.73 -13.75 -13.06
CA PRO A 179 12.12 -14.63 -14.15
C PRO A 179 10.92 -15.07 -15.00
N LYS A 180 11.17 -15.34 -16.29
CA LYS A 180 10.12 -15.76 -17.22
C LYS A 180 9.41 -17.02 -16.70
N GLY A 181 8.10 -16.97 -16.58
CA GLY A 181 7.26 -18.08 -16.14
C GLY A 181 6.99 -18.12 -14.63
N TRP A 182 7.58 -17.24 -13.84
CA TRP A 182 7.26 -17.12 -12.41
C TRP A 182 5.95 -16.34 -12.22
N ILE A 183 5.20 -16.74 -11.21
CA ILE A 183 4.00 -16.03 -10.73
C ILE A 183 4.29 -15.36 -9.39
N GLU A 184 3.41 -14.47 -8.95
CA GLU A 184 3.58 -13.73 -7.68
C GLU A 184 3.71 -14.66 -6.47
N GLN A 185 3.07 -15.82 -6.49
CA GLN A 185 3.13 -16.82 -5.43
C GLN A 185 4.48 -17.56 -5.36
N ASP A 186 5.34 -17.45 -6.37
CA ASP A 186 6.68 -18.05 -6.35
C ASP A 186 7.69 -17.23 -5.53
N VAL A 187 7.32 -16.01 -5.15
CA VAL A 187 8.18 -15.06 -4.44
C VAL A 187 7.58 -14.72 -3.09
N ILE A 188 8.36 -14.87 -2.03
CA ILE A 188 7.96 -14.46 -0.68
C ILE A 188 8.69 -13.18 -0.26
N ALA A 189 7.97 -12.26 0.37
CA ALA A 189 8.55 -11.04 0.92
C ALA A 189 8.78 -11.17 2.44
N ASP A 190 10.01 -10.91 2.88
CA ASP A 190 10.38 -10.83 4.28
C ASP A 190 10.34 -9.38 4.77
N TYR A 191 9.46 -9.09 5.72
CA TYR A 191 9.26 -7.73 6.25
C TYR A 191 9.96 -7.47 7.60
N THR A 192 10.85 -8.37 8.04
CA THR A 192 11.54 -8.30 9.35
C THR A 192 12.48 -7.10 9.45
N GLY A 193 13.13 -6.74 8.34
CA GLY A 193 14.25 -5.82 8.35
C GLY A 193 13.89 -4.34 8.25
N MET A 194 14.95 -3.53 8.41
CA MET A 194 14.97 -2.07 8.32
C MET A 194 14.08 -1.41 9.39
N THR A 195 13.35 -0.37 9.00
CA THR A 195 12.48 0.42 9.87
C THR A 195 11.07 -0.16 9.86
N ALA A 196 10.25 0.19 10.86
CA ALA A 196 8.83 -0.15 10.84
C ALA A 196 8.11 0.37 9.57
N HIS A 197 8.53 1.51 9.02
CA HIS A 197 8.01 2.04 7.75
C HIS A 197 8.33 1.13 6.57
N ALA A 198 9.51 0.52 6.54
CA ALA A 198 9.89 -0.47 5.53
C ALA A 198 9.04 -1.75 5.63
N SER A 199 8.82 -2.23 6.85
CA SER A 199 7.93 -3.34 7.13
C SER A 199 6.50 -3.05 6.65
N VAL A 200 5.95 -1.87 7.01
CA VAL A 200 4.61 -1.42 6.57
C VAL A 200 4.53 -1.33 5.06
N GLY A 201 5.52 -0.72 4.40
CA GLY A 201 5.54 -0.60 2.94
C GLY A 201 5.55 -1.97 2.24
N THR A 202 6.31 -2.92 2.77
CA THR A 202 6.36 -4.30 2.26
C THR A 202 5.04 -5.02 2.45
N VAL A 203 4.43 -4.88 3.63
CA VAL A 203 3.09 -5.41 3.91
C VAL A 203 2.03 -4.80 2.97
N LEU A 204 2.06 -3.48 2.75
CA LEU A 204 1.16 -2.79 1.82
C LEU A 204 1.35 -3.21 0.36
N ALA A 205 2.53 -3.72 -0.02
CA ALA A 205 2.76 -4.28 -1.35
C ALA A 205 2.14 -5.68 -1.51
N CYS A 206 1.85 -6.37 -0.41
CA CYS A 206 1.34 -7.75 -0.42
C CYS A 206 -0.11 -7.86 0.05
N ILE A 207 -0.64 -6.85 0.75
CA ILE A 207 -2.04 -6.83 1.19
C ILE A 207 -3.00 -6.84 0.00
N ASN A 208 -4.09 -7.60 0.10
CA ASN A 208 -5.07 -7.81 -0.97
C ASN A 208 -4.49 -8.40 -2.27
N THR A 209 -3.35 -9.08 -2.18
CA THR A 209 -2.75 -9.84 -3.27
C THR A 209 -2.55 -11.29 -2.86
N VAL A 210 -2.09 -12.11 -3.81
CA VAL A 210 -1.71 -13.50 -3.58
C VAL A 210 -0.25 -13.65 -3.11
N ARG A 211 0.46 -12.54 -2.90
CA ARG A 211 1.88 -12.50 -2.57
C ARG A 211 2.11 -12.98 -1.13
N PRO A 212 2.88 -14.06 -0.93
CA PRO A 212 3.16 -14.56 0.40
C PRO A 212 4.09 -13.60 1.17
N LEU A 213 3.86 -13.54 2.48
CA LEU A 213 4.68 -12.77 3.42
C LEU A 213 5.27 -13.68 4.48
N GLN A 214 6.47 -13.34 4.92
CA GLN A 214 7.11 -13.95 6.07
C GLN A 214 7.72 -12.93 7.03
N TYR A 215 7.97 -13.42 8.24
CA TYR A 215 8.72 -12.74 9.27
C TYR A 215 9.73 -13.72 9.87
N THR A 216 10.95 -13.26 10.14
CA THR A 216 12.06 -14.01 10.71
C THR A 216 12.27 -13.53 12.14
N PRO A 217 11.71 -14.22 13.16
CA PRO A 217 11.73 -13.73 14.52
C PRO A 217 13.15 -13.70 15.10
N ALA A 218 13.45 -12.68 15.91
CA ALA A 218 14.65 -12.68 16.72
C ALA A 218 14.55 -13.77 17.80
N ARG A 219 15.63 -14.53 18.00
CA ARG A 219 15.80 -15.38 19.18
C ARG A 219 16.33 -14.53 20.31
N THR A 220 15.58 -14.42 21.39
CA THR A 220 15.97 -13.65 22.58
C THR A 220 16.36 -14.57 23.73
N ASP A 221 17.33 -14.14 24.53
CA ASP A 221 17.64 -14.78 25.81
C ASP A 221 16.50 -14.49 26.80
N PRO A 222 15.84 -15.51 27.36
CA PRO A 222 14.70 -15.32 28.25
C PRO A 222 15.06 -14.60 29.56
N LYS A 223 16.33 -14.59 29.97
CA LYS A 223 16.78 -13.93 31.20
C LYS A 223 17.11 -12.46 30.97
N THR A 224 17.77 -12.14 29.85
CA THR A 224 18.30 -10.79 29.60
C THR A 224 17.48 -10.00 28.59
N GLY A 225 16.58 -10.64 27.84
CA GLY A 225 15.83 -10.03 26.74
C GLY A 225 16.67 -9.66 25.51
N ARG A 226 17.99 -9.93 25.54
CA ARG A 226 18.89 -9.60 24.44
C ARG A 226 18.70 -10.55 23.27
N VAL A 227 18.86 -10.03 22.06
CA VAL A 227 18.87 -10.84 20.84
C VAL A 227 20.16 -11.68 20.81
N ILE A 228 20.00 -13.00 20.75
CA ILE A 228 21.08 -13.99 20.72
C ILE A 228 21.15 -14.76 19.39
N GLY A 229 20.23 -14.49 18.46
CA GLY A 229 20.19 -15.11 17.13
C GLY A 229 18.86 -14.86 16.43
N SER A 230 18.55 -15.70 15.44
CA SER A 230 17.26 -15.69 14.73
C SER A 230 16.61 -17.07 14.78
N LEU A 231 15.28 -17.11 14.73
CA LEU A 231 14.48 -18.32 14.56
C LEU A 231 14.15 -18.52 13.08
N ASP A 232 13.66 -19.72 12.73
CA ASP A 232 13.17 -20.00 11.39
C ASP A 232 12.03 -19.01 11.01
N PRO A 233 11.95 -18.60 9.74
CA PRO A 233 10.86 -17.76 9.25
C PRO A 233 9.49 -18.39 9.49
N ILE A 234 8.52 -17.53 9.77
CA ILE A 234 7.11 -17.88 9.92
C ILE A 234 6.31 -17.25 8.79
N ARG A 235 5.30 -17.97 8.29
CA ARG A 235 4.35 -17.41 7.32
C ARG A 235 3.44 -16.43 8.03
N VAL A 236 3.22 -15.30 7.39
CA VAL A 236 2.26 -14.30 7.84
C VAL A 236 1.18 -14.20 6.78
N THR A 237 -0.03 -14.60 7.16
CA THR A 237 -1.20 -14.51 6.26
C THR A 237 -2.01 -13.29 6.63
N LEU A 238 -2.28 -12.46 5.63
CA LEU A 238 -3.09 -11.25 5.74
C LEU A 238 -4.45 -11.55 5.10
N GLY A 239 -5.40 -12.03 5.89
CA GLY A 239 -6.71 -12.43 5.41
C GLY A 239 -7.80 -11.46 5.83
N MET A 240 -8.75 -11.17 4.92
CA MET A 240 -10.08 -10.79 5.34
C MET A 240 -10.76 -12.04 5.90
N GLN A 241 -11.21 -12.00 7.16
CA GLN A 241 -12.02 -13.09 7.69
C GLN A 241 -13.35 -13.09 6.94
N ASN A 242 -13.48 -13.93 5.90
CA ASN A 242 -14.79 -14.24 5.36
C ASN A 242 -15.57 -14.93 6.49
N GLY A 243 -16.63 -14.30 6.98
CA GLY A 243 -17.56 -14.84 7.97
C GLY A 243 -18.36 -16.05 7.47
N GLY A 244 -17.67 -17.03 6.89
CA GLY A 244 -18.21 -18.30 6.45
C GLY A 244 -18.24 -19.27 7.61
N ARG A 245 -19.47 -19.54 8.08
CA ARG A 245 -19.87 -20.62 8.99
C ARG A 245 -18.85 -21.76 9.04
N SER A 246 -18.15 -21.88 10.16
CA SER A 246 -17.47 -23.12 10.54
C SER A 246 -18.56 -24.19 10.72
N HIS A 247 -18.79 -24.99 9.68
CA HIS A 247 -19.50 -26.25 9.81
C HIS A 247 -18.61 -27.17 10.65
N ARG A 248 -18.78 -27.07 11.97
CA ARG A 248 -18.25 -28.00 12.96
C ARG A 248 -19.05 -29.30 12.83
N GLY A 249 -18.72 -30.08 11.83
CA GLY A 249 -19.22 -31.42 11.62
C GLY A 249 -18.04 -32.34 11.44
N ASP A 250 -17.38 -32.70 12.54
CA ASP A 250 -16.65 -33.95 12.57
C ASP A 250 -16.94 -34.72 13.85
N ARG A 251 -17.30 -35.98 13.59
CA ARG A 251 -17.81 -36.99 14.50
C ARG A 251 -16.70 -37.42 15.46
N GLN A 252 -17.00 -37.46 16.75
CA GLN A 252 -16.49 -38.55 17.59
C GLN A 252 -17.58 -39.63 17.66
N LYS A 253 -17.43 -40.68 16.85
CA LYS A 253 -17.95 -42.01 17.18
C LYS A 253 -16.78 -42.81 17.75
N ALA A 254 -16.83 -43.08 19.04
CA ALA A 254 -16.12 -44.17 19.69
C ALA A 254 -17.08 -44.75 20.74
N SER A 255 -17.77 -45.81 20.35
CA SER A 255 -18.36 -46.84 21.21
C SER A 255 -18.24 -48.15 20.45
#